data_AF-A0A2N1RS01-F1
#
_entry.id   AF-A0A2N1RS01-F1
#
_cell.length_a   1.000
_cell.length_b   1.000
_cell.length_c   1.000
_cell.angle_alpha   90.00
_cell.angle_beta   90.00
_cell.angle_gamma   90.00
#
_symmetry.space_group_name_H-M   'P 1'
#
loop_
_entity.id
_entity.type
_entity.pdbx_description
1 polymer ?
#
loop_
_entity_poly.entity_id
_entity_poly.type
_entity_poly.pdbx_seq_one_letter_code
_entity_poly.pdbx_strand_id
1 'polypeptide(L)'
;MRSRKSLIKFLIPAISLVFILSCEIDIPVTEIITARGAVEDAKKFDAERHAPDDIKKAEDLLLKSHDYIVAKKGDEAKKSANDALAAALEAEKKSLPPYAAEKMTESEAAYSSADLAYAEKFSPVKFAEAGKLNVEAKSLYENNDYKKSAESAMKANELAVEARDESLQNSSMVENEVTAAENKLAELKKDKFSSAAESNLAAAGSSIDNAKNGMESRDYKTSLTEIETAKKELDKAAELIHKQKIFSAIQSLRAEMKELQGKSSSADVKQDLDNAMLELNGAETALEQNNITDAEVKTAQAEKLIRGSDVKMKKNSALAAIVKAEKLLGEAREKDAENKYKDNLDKAADVIVQGKSSIDAGKFNDGITSAEEAEAIISAVLNSMEAAAADLAVKSEGDDHAEDTEAVKTGEDADAKGDAVIAEPEKKVEPDKIYVVQWRKKNTDCLWRIAETVYKDASFWPAIYLANRDQIKDPDLIFPGQKFIIPPKPQKKITYKEVKEQIKEKSK
;
A
#
# COMPACT_ATOMS: atom_id res chain seq x y z
N MET A 1 -47.80 111.36 59.28
CA MET A 1 -47.86 112.09 60.56
C MET A 1 -47.00 111.36 61.58
N ARG A 2 -46.05 112.09 62.21
CA ARG A 2 -45.58 111.93 63.62
C ARG A 2 -44.97 110.57 64.02
N SER A 3 -43.87 110.47 64.76
CA SER A 3 -43.15 111.45 65.56
C SER A 3 -42.02 110.75 66.32
N ARG A 4 -40.84 111.40 66.35
CA ARG A 4 -39.90 111.57 67.48
C ARG A 4 -39.23 110.31 68.08
N LYS A 5 -37.90 110.22 67.94
CA LYS A 5 -36.86 110.77 68.85
C LYS A 5 -36.94 110.18 70.26
N SER A 6 -35.91 109.43 70.64
CA SER A 6 -35.29 109.63 71.96
C SER A 6 -33.80 109.29 71.91
N LEU A 7 -32.98 110.30 72.19
CA LEU A 7 -31.57 110.20 72.50
C LEU A 7 -31.43 109.66 73.94
N ILE A 8 -30.60 108.63 74.14
CA ILE A 8 -29.90 108.45 75.41
C ILE A 8 -28.44 108.14 75.10
N LYS A 9 -27.57 109.07 75.53
CA LYS A 9 -26.11 108.97 75.52
C LYS A 9 -25.66 108.30 76.81
N PHE A 10 -24.88 107.22 76.72
CA PHE A 10 -23.98 106.72 77.76
C PHE A 10 -22.76 106.14 77.01
N LEU A 11 -21.66 106.89 76.95
CA LEU A 11 -20.45 106.72 77.76
C LEU A 11 -19.69 105.40 77.48
N ILE A 12 -18.53 105.56 76.83
CA ILE A 12 -17.57 104.55 76.35
C ILE A 12 -16.89 103.82 77.52
N PRO A 13 -16.51 102.53 77.38
CA PRO A 13 -15.07 102.24 77.25
C PRO A 13 -14.76 101.30 76.07
N ALA A 14 -13.68 101.63 75.36
CA ALA A 14 -13.04 100.79 74.38
C ALA A 14 -12.51 99.50 75.05
N ILE A 15 -12.98 98.34 74.60
CA ILE A 15 -12.41 97.03 74.98
C ILE A 15 -12.32 96.18 73.71
N SER A 16 -11.10 96.22 73.15
CA SER A 16 -10.40 95.18 72.40
C SER A 16 -11.23 94.13 71.66
N LEU A 17 -11.34 94.32 70.34
CA LEU A 17 -11.57 93.23 69.39
C LEU A 17 -10.36 92.28 69.45
N VAL A 18 -10.41 91.29 70.35
CA VAL A 18 -9.46 90.17 70.35
C VAL A 18 -9.84 89.30 69.15
N PHE A 19 -9.15 89.50 68.03
CA PHE A 19 -9.01 88.46 67.00
C PHE A 19 -8.36 87.27 67.70
N ILE A 20 -9.15 86.27 68.07
CA ILE A 20 -8.61 84.96 68.42
C ILE A 20 -8.06 84.40 67.09
N LEU A 21 -6.76 84.60 66.89
CA LEU A 21 -5.95 83.84 65.94
C LEU A 21 -5.98 82.37 66.39
N SER A 22 -7.07 81.68 66.08
CA SER A 22 -7.01 80.23 65.94
C SER A 22 -6.06 79.97 64.79
N CYS A 23 -4.83 79.54 65.07
CA CYS A 23 -3.97 78.94 64.05
C CYS A 23 -4.68 77.67 63.55
N GLU A 24 -5.53 77.82 62.55
CA GLU A 24 -6.05 76.72 61.75
C GLU A 24 -4.84 76.15 61.01
N ILE A 25 -4.38 74.97 61.43
CA ILE A 25 -3.27 74.29 60.77
C ILE A 25 -3.78 73.87 59.40
N ASP A 26 -3.30 74.54 58.37
CA ASP A 26 -3.58 74.18 56.98
C ASP A 26 -2.89 72.84 56.68
N ILE A 27 -3.68 71.77 56.55
CA ILE A 27 -3.18 70.44 56.22
C ILE A 27 -3.03 70.37 54.70
N PRO A 28 -1.83 70.09 54.15
CA PRO A 28 -1.57 70.07 52.72
C PRO A 28 -2.08 68.78 52.05
N VAL A 29 -3.40 68.53 52.15
CA VAL A 29 -4.05 67.29 51.70
C VAL A 29 -3.84 67.09 50.19
N THR A 30 -3.96 68.16 49.40
CA THR A 30 -3.79 68.12 47.95
C THR A 30 -2.37 67.68 47.59
N GLU A 31 -1.36 68.34 48.15
CA GLU A 31 0.05 68.06 47.87
C GLU A 31 0.43 66.63 48.26
N ILE A 32 -0.06 66.14 49.40
CA ILE A 32 0.18 64.77 49.85
C ILE A 32 -0.46 63.74 48.93
N ILE A 33 -1.72 63.97 48.52
CA ILE A 33 -2.42 63.06 47.59
C ILE A 33 -1.70 63.03 46.25
N THR A 34 -1.28 64.19 45.72
CA THR A 34 -0.53 64.29 44.48
C THR A 34 0.83 63.58 44.57
N ALA A 35 1.60 63.83 45.64
CA ALA A 35 2.89 63.18 45.86
C ALA A 35 2.74 61.66 46.00
N ARG A 36 1.74 61.18 46.74
CA ARG A 36 1.45 59.75 46.86
C ARG A 36 1.06 59.14 45.51
N GLY A 37 0.23 59.82 44.73
CA GLY A 37 -0.12 59.38 43.37
C GLY A 37 1.11 59.23 42.48
N ALA A 38 2.01 60.22 42.49
CA ALA A 38 3.25 60.16 41.71
C ALA A 38 4.19 59.03 42.17
N VAL A 39 4.25 58.72 43.47
CA VAL A 39 5.01 57.56 43.98
C VAL A 39 4.43 56.26 43.44
N GLU A 40 3.10 56.09 43.46
CA GLU A 40 2.45 54.90 42.90
C GLU A 40 2.65 54.79 41.38
N ASP A 41 2.56 55.91 40.64
CA ASP A 41 2.82 55.93 39.20
C ASP A 41 4.27 55.55 38.89
N ALA A 42 5.25 56.09 39.63
CA ALA A 42 6.66 55.71 39.48
C ALA A 42 6.88 54.21 39.73
N LYS A 43 6.25 53.65 40.78
CA LYS A 43 6.32 52.21 41.09
C LYS A 43 5.70 51.35 40.00
N LYS A 44 4.59 51.78 39.40
CA LYS A 44 3.97 51.10 38.25
C LYS A 44 4.94 50.91 37.08
N PHE A 45 5.89 51.83 36.92
CA PHE A 45 6.94 51.77 35.90
C PHE A 45 8.27 51.24 36.46
N ASP A 46 8.21 50.35 37.45
CA ASP A 46 9.34 49.63 38.05
C ASP A 46 10.47 50.54 38.58
N ALA A 47 10.10 51.69 39.16
CA ALA A 47 11.07 52.60 39.78
C ALA A 47 11.82 51.96 40.96
N GLU A 48 11.27 50.93 41.60
CA GLU A 48 11.97 50.19 42.66
C GLU A 48 13.23 49.48 42.12
N ARG A 49 13.20 49.03 40.86
CA ARG A 49 14.36 48.43 40.19
C ARG A 49 15.24 49.45 39.48
N HIS A 50 14.63 50.42 38.82
CA HIS A 50 15.35 51.32 37.90
C HIS A 50 15.73 52.68 38.49
N ALA A 51 15.07 53.11 39.58
CA ALA A 51 15.35 54.36 40.28
C ALA A 51 15.19 54.23 41.82
N PRO A 52 15.83 53.21 42.46
CA PRO A 52 15.58 52.85 43.86
C PRO A 52 15.84 53.99 44.86
N ASP A 53 16.87 54.80 44.61
CA ASP A 53 17.24 55.90 45.50
C ASP A 53 16.21 57.04 45.46
N ASP A 54 15.72 57.38 44.27
CA ASP A 54 14.76 58.48 44.08
C ASP A 54 13.38 58.09 44.62
N ILE A 55 12.93 56.84 44.38
CA ILE A 55 11.64 56.37 44.89
C ILE A 55 11.64 56.26 46.41
N LYS A 56 12.73 55.73 47.00
CA LYS A 56 12.89 55.68 48.45
C LYS A 56 12.92 57.07 49.06
N LYS A 57 13.62 58.01 48.44
CA LYS A 57 13.64 59.42 48.88
C LYS A 57 12.24 60.03 48.87
N ALA A 58 11.42 59.73 47.85
CA ALA A 58 10.04 60.20 47.78
C ALA A 58 9.18 59.65 48.93
N GLU A 59 9.30 58.35 49.23
CA GLU A 59 8.62 57.71 50.36
C GLU A 59 9.04 58.28 51.71
N ASP A 60 10.35 58.45 51.94
CA ASP A 60 10.89 59.04 53.17
C ASP A 60 10.37 60.48 53.38
N LEU A 61 10.25 61.26 52.29
CA LEU A 61 9.73 62.63 52.34
C LEU A 61 8.21 62.68 52.56
N LEU A 62 7.45 61.69 52.08
CA LEU A 62 6.03 61.52 52.41
C LEU A 62 5.83 61.19 53.90
N LEU A 63 6.61 60.26 54.43
CA LEU A 63 6.60 59.94 55.87
C LEU A 63 6.94 61.18 56.70
N LYS A 64 7.96 61.92 56.30
CA LYS A 64 8.35 63.18 56.96
C LYS A 64 7.28 64.27 56.87
N SER A 65 6.51 64.33 55.77
CA SER A 65 5.36 65.23 55.66
C SER A 65 4.29 64.89 56.70
N HIS A 66 4.01 63.59 56.90
CA HIS A 66 3.10 63.12 57.94
C HIS A 66 3.59 63.50 59.35
N ASP A 67 4.88 63.31 59.63
CA ASP A 67 5.48 63.71 60.92
C ASP A 67 5.33 65.22 61.19
N TYR A 68 5.48 66.06 60.16
CA TYR A 68 5.26 67.51 60.27
C TYR A 68 3.80 67.87 60.55
N ILE A 69 2.83 67.15 59.99
CA ILE A 69 1.41 67.33 60.33
C ILE A 69 1.17 67.03 61.81
N VAL A 70 1.69 65.92 62.32
CA VAL A 70 1.59 65.54 63.75
C VAL A 70 2.22 66.60 64.63
N ALA A 71 3.36 67.15 64.21
CA ALA A 71 4.06 68.24 64.88
C ALA A 71 3.43 69.63 64.72
N LYS A 72 2.26 69.74 64.06
CA LYS A 72 1.53 71.00 63.81
C LYS A 72 2.32 72.02 62.95
N LYS A 73 3.14 71.51 62.03
CA LYS A 73 4.03 72.27 61.14
C LYS A 73 3.56 72.20 59.68
N GLY A 74 2.50 72.94 59.36
CA GLY A 74 1.81 72.87 58.07
C GLY A 74 2.69 73.23 56.86
N ASP A 75 3.48 74.32 56.97
CA ASP A 75 4.36 74.76 55.89
C ASP A 75 5.49 73.77 55.60
N GLU A 76 6.09 73.18 56.64
CA GLU A 76 7.10 72.14 56.50
C GLU A 76 6.51 70.83 55.96
N ALA A 77 5.28 70.47 56.36
CA ALA A 77 4.56 69.34 55.80
C ALA A 77 4.32 69.53 54.30
N LYS A 78 3.86 70.72 53.89
CA LYS A 78 3.60 71.08 52.49
C LYS A 78 4.88 71.04 51.67
N LYS A 79 5.97 71.60 52.20
CA LYS A 79 7.29 71.54 51.55
C LYS A 79 7.76 70.10 51.38
N SER A 80 7.67 69.27 52.43
CA SER A 80 8.07 67.86 52.38
C SER A 80 7.25 67.06 51.36
N ALA A 81 5.94 67.34 51.24
CA ALA A 81 5.09 66.74 50.22
C ALA A 81 5.51 67.15 48.79
N ASN A 82 5.82 68.42 48.56
CA ASN A 82 6.31 68.90 47.26
C ASN A 82 7.69 68.32 46.92
N ASP A 83 8.60 68.21 47.90
CA ASP A 83 9.90 67.57 47.71
C ASP A 83 9.74 66.08 47.39
N ALA A 84 8.76 65.40 48.01
CA ALA A 84 8.42 64.02 47.71
C ALA A 84 7.89 63.86 46.27
N LEU A 85 6.99 64.74 45.85
CA LEU A 85 6.49 64.77 44.47
C LEU A 85 7.64 64.93 43.46
N ALA A 86 8.56 65.85 43.71
CA ALA A 86 9.71 66.06 42.83
C ALA A 86 10.63 64.82 42.76
N ALA A 87 10.87 64.15 43.89
CA ALA A 87 11.63 62.90 43.92
C ALA A 87 10.92 61.76 43.17
N ALA A 88 9.59 61.64 43.32
CA ALA A 88 8.79 60.64 42.62
C ALA A 88 8.80 60.83 41.09
N LEU A 89 8.65 62.07 40.62
CA LEU A 89 8.71 62.39 39.18
C LEU A 89 10.10 62.12 38.58
N GLU A 90 11.18 62.35 39.32
CA GLU A 90 12.53 62.01 38.86
C GLU A 90 12.75 60.48 38.85
N ALA A 91 12.17 59.75 39.82
CA ALA A 91 12.18 58.30 39.83
C ALA A 91 11.44 57.73 38.59
N GLU A 92 10.23 58.20 38.32
CA GLU A 92 9.44 57.83 37.14
C GLU A 92 10.19 58.11 35.84
N LYS A 93 10.78 59.30 35.70
CA LYS A 93 11.55 59.69 34.51
C LYS A 93 12.74 58.75 34.25
N LYS A 94 13.42 58.29 35.30
CA LYS A 94 14.55 57.35 35.18
C LYS A 94 14.09 55.92 34.91
N SER A 95 12.91 55.52 35.38
CA SER A 95 12.41 54.15 35.27
C SER A 95 11.64 53.88 33.97
N LEU A 96 10.97 54.89 33.41
CA LEU A 96 10.17 54.76 32.19
C LEU A 96 10.93 54.22 30.96
N PRO A 97 12.14 54.70 30.61
CA PRO A 97 12.87 54.17 29.45
C PRO A 97 13.20 52.67 29.56
N PRO A 98 13.87 52.16 30.62
CA PRO A 98 14.17 50.74 30.72
C PRO A 98 12.89 49.89 30.86
N TYR A 99 11.85 50.39 31.54
CA TYR A 99 10.54 49.72 31.61
C TYR A 99 9.92 49.54 30.21
N ALA A 100 9.88 50.59 29.40
CA ALA A 100 9.36 50.51 28.03
C ALA A 100 10.18 49.55 27.15
N ALA A 101 11.51 49.58 27.27
CA ALA A 101 12.39 48.67 26.54
C ALA A 101 12.16 47.19 26.92
N GLU A 102 11.94 46.91 28.19
CA GLU A 102 11.57 45.56 28.66
C GLU A 102 10.23 45.11 28.06
N LYS A 103 9.19 45.97 28.07
CA LYS A 103 7.89 45.63 27.46
C LYS A 103 7.96 45.41 25.96
N MET A 104 8.78 46.17 25.24
CA MET A 104 9.05 45.91 23.83
C MET A 104 9.74 44.56 23.62
N THR A 105 10.68 44.19 24.49
CA THR A 105 11.38 42.90 24.43
C THR A 105 10.42 41.73 24.69
N GLU A 106 9.57 41.84 25.71
CA GLU A 106 8.51 40.86 26.00
C GLU A 106 7.57 40.67 24.80
N SER A 107 7.11 41.79 24.22
CA SER A 107 6.21 41.77 23.07
C SER A 107 6.84 41.14 21.82
N GLU A 108 8.09 41.45 21.52
CA GLU A 108 8.79 40.87 20.37
C GLU A 108 9.00 39.36 20.53
N ALA A 109 9.30 38.90 21.76
CA ALA A 109 9.40 37.48 22.06
C ALA A 109 8.04 36.75 21.91
N ALA A 110 6.95 37.38 22.37
CA ALA A 110 5.59 36.85 22.18
C ALA A 110 5.20 36.82 20.69
N TYR A 111 5.52 37.87 19.93
CA TYR A 111 5.28 37.94 18.49
C TYR A 111 6.03 36.86 17.72
N SER A 112 7.32 36.66 18.04
CA SER A 112 8.13 35.57 17.46
C SER A 112 7.54 34.19 17.79
N SER A 113 7.07 33.98 19.02
CA SER A 113 6.41 32.73 19.41
C SER A 113 5.09 32.50 18.65
N ALA A 114 4.33 33.57 18.39
CA ALA A 114 3.12 33.52 17.58
C ALA A 114 3.42 33.20 16.10
N ASP A 115 4.51 33.75 15.56
CA ASP A 115 4.95 33.46 14.19
C ASP A 115 5.33 31.98 14.03
N LEU A 116 6.09 31.41 14.96
CA LEU A 116 6.42 29.98 15.00
C LEU A 116 5.16 29.11 15.09
N ALA A 117 4.15 29.55 15.84
CA ALA A 117 2.85 28.90 15.90
C ALA A 117 2.01 29.09 14.60
N TYR A 118 2.53 29.78 13.59
CA TYR A 118 1.84 30.09 12.33
C TYR A 118 0.58 30.95 12.53
N ALA A 119 0.62 31.91 13.46
CA ALA A 119 -0.47 32.82 13.74
C ALA A 119 -0.93 33.65 12.54
N GLU A 120 -0.06 33.91 11.57
CA GLU A 120 -0.46 34.53 10.29
C GLU A 120 -1.58 33.76 9.59
N LYS A 121 -1.60 32.42 9.70
CA LYS A 121 -2.60 31.56 9.07
C LYS A 121 -3.85 31.38 9.93
N PHE A 122 -3.68 31.15 11.23
CA PHE A 122 -4.79 30.74 12.11
C PHE A 122 -5.40 31.89 12.93
N SER A 123 -4.65 32.98 13.14
CA SER A 123 -5.13 34.19 13.81
C SER A 123 -4.61 35.46 13.10
N PRO A 124 -4.91 35.63 11.78
CA PRO A 124 -4.32 36.68 10.94
C PRO A 124 -4.57 38.10 11.46
N VAL A 125 -5.76 38.35 11.99
CA VAL A 125 -6.17 39.70 12.45
C VAL A 125 -5.36 40.12 13.66
N LYS A 126 -5.28 39.28 14.70
CA LYS A 126 -4.53 39.60 15.92
C LYS A 126 -3.04 39.64 15.66
N PHE A 127 -2.51 38.72 14.86
CA PHE A 127 -1.10 38.70 14.50
C PHE A 127 -0.70 39.97 13.75
N ALA A 128 -1.47 40.38 12.73
CA ALA A 128 -1.19 41.61 12.00
C ALA A 128 -1.28 42.86 12.89
N GLU A 129 -2.25 42.92 13.81
CA GLU A 129 -2.38 44.04 14.74
C GLU A 129 -1.24 44.10 15.77
N ALA A 130 -0.82 42.95 16.32
CA ALA A 130 0.34 42.86 17.20
C ALA A 130 1.61 43.40 16.51
N GLY A 131 1.83 43.04 15.25
CA GLY A 131 2.96 43.53 14.46
C GLY A 131 2.94 45.04 14.25
N LYS A 132 1.76 45.62 13.96
CA LYS A 132 1.60 47.08 13.86
C LYS A 132 1.91 47.79 15.17
N LEU A 133 1.42 47.26 16.29
CA LEU A 133 1.64 47.84 17.62
C LEU A 133 3.12 47.73 18.05
N ASN A 134 3.85 46.70 17.65
CA ASN A 134 5.31 46.63 17.86
C ASN A 134 6.05 47.74 17.09
N VAL A 135 5.66 48.00 15.85
CA VAL A 135 6.22 49.10 15.05
C VAL A 135 5.90 50.45 15.69
N GLU A 136 4.66 50.64 16.16
CA GLU A 136 4.24 51.85 16.87
C GLU A 136 5.02 52.05 18.17
N ALA A 137 5.15 51.00 18.99
CA ALA A 137 5.88 51.03 20.25
C ALA A 137 7.34 51.46 20.05
N LYS A 138 7.99 50.94 19.00
CA LYS A 138 9.35 51.33 18.63
C LYS A 138 9.44 52.80 18.23
N SER A 139 8.52 53.29 17.40
CA SER A 139 8.49 54.69 16.99
C SER A 139 8.26 55.64 18.18
N LEU A 140 7.37 55.28 19.10
CA LEU A 140 7.12 56.05 20.32
C LEU A 140 8.35 56.09 21.23
N TYR A 141 9.07 54.98 21.35
CA TYR A 141 10.32 54.89 22.11
C TYR A 141 11.39 55.84 21.55
N GLU A 142 11.59 55.81 20.22
CA GLU A 142 12.55 56.67 19.51
C GLU A 142 12.22 58.17 19.67
N ASN A 143 10.93 58.49 19.84
CA ASN A 143 10.44 59.84 20.11
C ASN A 143 10.42 60.21 21.61
N ASN A 144 10.94 59.35 22.48
CA ASN A 144 10.96 59.49 23.95
C ASN A 144 9.57 59.51 24.62
N ASP A 145 8.51 59.06 23.94
CA ASP A 145 7.19 58.84 24.53
C ASP A 145 7.13 57.42 25.13
N TYR A 146 7.93 57.20 26.18
CA TYR A 146 8.14 55.87 26.78
C TYR A 146 6.87 55.27 27.37
N LYS A 147 5.97 56.10 27.91
CA LYS A 147 4.71 55.63 28.48
C LYS A 147 3.82 55.02 27.40
N LYS A 148 3.58 55.72 26.29
CA LYS A 148 2.79 55.18 25.18
C LYS A 148 3.51 54.02 24.50
N SER A 149 4.85 54.07 24.41
CA SER A 149 5.64 52.95 23.89
C SER A 149 5.38 51.67 24.68
N ALA A 150 5.44 51.74 26.02
CA ALA A 150 5.13 50.63 26.89
C ALA A 150 3.67 50.15 26.74
N GLU A 151 2.71 51.07 26.66
CA GLU A 151 1.29 50.75 26.45
C GLU A 151 1.05 50.01 25.12
N SER A 152 1.61 50.50 24.00
CA SER A 152 1.52 49.83 22.70
C SER A 152 2.22 48.46 22.72
N ALA A 153 3.38 48.33 23.38
CA ALA A 153 4.10 47.06 23.50
C ALA A 153 3.32 46.02 24.35
N MET A 154 2.71 46.44 25.46
CA MET A 154 1.90 45.54 26.29
C MET A 154 0.67 45.02 25.52
N LYS A 155 0.02 45.90 24.74
CA LYS A 155 -1.12 45.50 23.89
C LYS A 155 -0.69 44.58 22.74
N ALA A 156 0.47 44.84 22.14
CA ALA A 156 1.06 43.96 21.12
C ALA A 156 1.35 42.56 21.71
N ASN A 157 1.93 42.51 22.91
CA ASN A 157 2.21 41.27 23.63
C ASN A 157 0.92 40.47 23.89
N GLU A 158 -0.14 41.12 24.39
CA GLU A 158 -1.45 40.48 24.63
C GLU A 158 -1.99 39.84 23.35
N LEU A 159 -2.07 40.61 22.25
CA LEU A 159 -2.56 40.12 20.97
C LEU A 159 -1.69 39.00 20.38
N ALA A 160 -0.37 39.08 20.55
CA ALA A 160 0.55 38.03 20.09
C ALA A 160 0.35 36.73 20.88
N VAL A 161 0.17 36.80 22.20
CA VAL A 161 -0.12 35.63 23.04
C VAL A 161 -1.46 35.01 22.66
N GLU A 162 -2.52 35.81 22.48
CA GLU A 162 -3.82 35.32 22.01
C GLU A 162 -3.71 34.64 20.65
N ALA A 163 -3.01 35.27 19.70
CA ALA A 163 -2.83 34.73 18.36
C ALA A 163 -2.07 33.39 18.37
N ARG A 164 -1.04 33.29 19.21
CA ARG A 164 -0.30 32.04 19.45
C ARG A 164 -1.23 30.96 20.00
N ASP A 165 -2.01 31.28 21.03
CA ASP A 165 -2.84 30.27 21.70
C ASP A 165 -3.97 29.77 20.79
N GLU A 166 -4.56 30.64 19.95
CA GLU A 166 -5.51 30.24 18.90
C GLU A 166 -4.87 29.33 17.85
N SER A 167 -3.63 29.59 17.45
CA SER A 167 -2.89 28.69 16.58
C SER A 167 -2.64 27.33 17.23
N LEU A 168 -2.22 27.30 18.50
CA LEU A 168 -1.88 26.06 19.22
C LEU A 168 -3.09 25.14 19.43
N GLN A 169 -4.31 25.69 19.47
CA GLN A 169 -5.54 24.89 19.48
C GLN A 169 -5.68 24.02 18.21
N ASN A 170 -5.03 24.39 17.10
CA ASN A 170 -5.01 23.62 15.86
C ASN A 170 -3.86 22.61 15.79
N SER A 171 -3.08 22.41 16.86
CA SER A 171 -1.89 21.53 16.88
C SER A 171 -2.21 20.07 16.49
N SER A 172 -3.36 19.54 16.92
CA SER A 172 -3.82 18.19 16.54
C SER A 172 -4.06 18.02 15.05
N MET A 173 -4.41 19.10 14.33
CA MET A 173 -4.54 19.06 12.87
C MET A 173 -3.18 18.78 12.22
N VAL A 174 -2.11 19.41 12.72
CA VAL A 174 -0.75 19.21 12.21
C VAL A 174 -0.28 17.78 12.47
N GLU A 175 -0.54 17.24 13.67
CA GLU A 175 -0.26 15.84 14.02
C GLU A 175 -0.93 14.85 13.06
N ASN A 176 -2.20 15.08 12.74
CA ASN A 176 -2.96 14.23 11.82
C ASN A 176 -2.39 14.29 10.39
N GLU A 177 -1.99 15.48 9.93
CA GLU A 177 -1.40 15.69 8.61
C GLU A 177 -0.04 15.02 8.47
N VAL A 178 0.80 15.07 9.51
CA VAL A 178 2.09 14.35 9.57
C VAL A 178 1.85 12.84 9.51
N THR A 179 0.93 12.34 10.35
CA THR A 179 0.57 10.91 10.39
C THR A 179 0.04 10.43 9.04
N ALA A 180 -0.79 11.23 8.35
CA ALA A 180 -1.29 10.92 7.03
C ALA A 180 -0.16 10.84 5.99
N ALA A 181 0.78 11.78 6.02
CA ALA A 181 1.94 11.77 5.14
C ALA A 181 2.85 10.56 5.40
N GLU A 182 3.08 10.18 6.66
CA GLU A 182 3.84 8.98 7.05
C GLU A 182 3.19 7.70 6.54
N ASN A 183 1.88 7.56 6.73
CA ASN A 183 1.14 6.39 6.27
C ASN A 183 1.23 6.25 4.74
N LYS A 184 1.05 7.36 4.01
CA LYS A 184 1.19 7.38 2.56
C LYS A 184 2.62 7.04 2.11
N LEU A 185 3.64 7.57 2.79
CA LEU A 185 5.04 7.21 2.52
C LEU A 185 5.28 5.72 2.72
N ALA A 186 4.78 5.15 3.81
CA ALA A 186 4.91 3.74 4.13
C ALA A 186 4.19 2.83 3.14
N GLU A 187 3.01 3.24 2.66
CA GLU A 187 2.26 2.55 1.61
C GLU A 187 3.04 2.54 0.29
N LEU A 188 3.49 3.71 -0.18
CA LEU A 188 4.24 3.83 -1.44
C LEU A 188 5.57 3.07 -1.41
N LYS A 189 6.26 3.05 -0.27
CA LYS A 189 7.51 2.26 -0.09
C LYS A 189 7.30 0.75 -0.14
N LYS A 190 6.09 0.25 0.13
CA LYS A 190 5.75 -1.18 0.03
C LYS A 190 5.40 -1.62 -1.39
N ASP A 191 5.14 -0.66 -2.28
CA ASP A 191 4.83 -0.98 -3.67
C ASP A 191 6.05 -1.62 -4.34
N LYS A 192 5.84 -2.70 -5.09
CA LYS A 192 6.93 -3.40 -5.79
C LYS A 192 7.64 -2.54 -6.83
N PHE A 193 7.04 -1.43 -7.25
CA PHE A 193 7.61 -0.47 -8.19
C PHE A 193 8.14 0.81 -7.51
N SER A 194 8.27 0.83 -6.18
CA SER A 194 8.77 1.99 -5.42
C SER A 194 10.14 2.49 -5.87
N SER A 195 10.96 1.62 -6.47
CA SER A 195 12.27 2.00 -7.01
C SER A 195 12.21 3.07 -8.11
N ALA A 196 11.07 3.20 -8.80
CA ALA A 196 10.84 4.25 -9.79
C ALA A 196 10.79 5.67 -9.19
N ALA A 197 10.60 5.78 -7.88
CA ALA A 197 10.36 7.04 -7.18
C ALA A 197 11.28 7.24 -5.96
N GLU A 198 12.45 6.58 -5.90
CA GLU A 198 13.34 6.61 -4.72
C GLU A 198 13.69 8.02 -4.26
N SER A 199 14.02 8.91 -5.20
CA SER A 199 14.37 10.29 -4.89
C SER A 199 13.21 11.06 -4.25
N ASN A 200 11.99 10.92 -4.79
CA ASN A 200 10.80 11.59 -4.25
C ASN A 200 10.40 11.00 -2.89
N LEU A 201 10.48 9.68 -2.72
CA LEU A 201 10.20 9.03 -1.43
C LEU A 201 11.22 9.42 -0.36
N ALA A 202 12.49 9.62 -0.73
CA ALA A 202 13.52 10.11 0.17
C ALA A 202 13.30 11.58 0.55
N ALA A 203 12.99 12.44 -0.43
CA ALA A 203 12.67 13.85 -0.20
C ALA A 203 11.43 14.01 0.70
N ALA A 204 10.35 13.26 0.41
CA ALA A 204 9.16 13.21 1.26
C ALA A 204 9.48 12.77 2.69
N GLY A 205 10.31 11.74 2.86
CA GLY A 205 10.77 11.30 4.18
C GLY A 205 11.51 12.39 4.95
N SER A 206 12.46 13.06 4.29
CA SER A 206 13.20 14.17 4.90
C SER A 206 12.28 15.32 5.32
N SER A 207 11.31 15.70 4.49
CA SER A 207 10.34 16.74 4.85
C SER A 207 9.42 16.32 5.99
N ILE A 208 8.98 15.05 6.04
CA ILE A 208 8.21 14.53 7.18
C ILE A 208 9.02 14.61 8.47
N ASP A 209 10.31 14.24 8.43
CA ASP A 209 11.19 14.32 9.60
C ASP A 209 11.40 15.78 10.05
N ASN A 210 11.62 16.71 9.11
CA ASN A 210 11.67 18.13 9.40
C ASN A 210 10.36 18.64 10.01
N ALA A 211 9.22 18.17 9.51
CA ALA A 211 7.92 18.56 10.04
C ALA A 211 7.74 18.13 11.50
N LYS A 212 8.15 16.92 11.84
CA LYS A 212 8.14 16.42 13.23
C LYS A 212 9.06 17.24 14.14
N ASN A 213 10.28 17.56 13.68
CA ASN A 213 11.20 18.40 14.44
C ASN A 213 10.60 19.80 14.70
N GLY A 214 9.88 20.35 13.72
CA GLY A 214 9.11 21.59 13.90
C GLY A 214 8.05 21.45 15.00
N MET A 215 7.34 20.32 15.07
CA MET A 215 6.31 20.10 16.09
C MET A 215 6.91 19.97 17.48
N GLU A 216 8.02 19.25 17.61
CA GLU A 216 8.75 19.12 18.88
C GLU A 216 9.24 20.48 19.41
N SER A 217 9.63 21.38 18.49
CA SER A 217 10.06 22.75 18.81
C SER A 217 8.92 23.77 18.85
N ARG A 218 7.65 23.36 18.64
CA ARG A 218 6.47 24.23 18.49
C ARG A 218 6.55 25.24 17.33
N ASP A 219 7.42 24.98 16.36
CA ASP A 219 7.48 25.66 15.07
C ASP A 219 6.51 25.01 14.07
N TYR A 220 5.22 25.20 14.33
CA TYR A 220 4.14 24.71 13.47
C TYR A 220 4.13 25.35 12.08
N LYS A 221 4.74 26.54 11.93
CA LYS A 221 4.92 27.20 10.64
C LYS A 221 5.86 26.40 9.74
N THR A 222 7.02 26.00 10.26
CA THR A 222 7.93 25.09 9.56
C THR A 222 7.26 23.74 9.33
N SER A 223 6.59 23.16 10.35
CA SER A 223 5.92 21.87 10.21
C SER A 223 4.93 21.83 9.04
N LEU A 224 4.03 22.81 8.96
CA LEU A 224 3.02 22.85 7.90
C LEU A 224 3.64 23.08 6.51
N THR A 225 4.71 23.88 6.43
CA THR A 225 5.42 24.11 5.17
C THR A 225 6.11 22.84 4.67
N GLU A 226 6.74 22.10 5.57
CA GLU A 226 7.40 20.84 5.26
C GLU A 226 6.39 19.74 4.92
N ILE A 227 5.23 19.69 5.57
CA ILE A 227 4.17 18.76 5.19
C ILE A 227 3.63 19.03 3.78
N GLU A 228 3.44 20.29 3.39
CA GLU A 228 3.05 20.60 2.01
C GLU A 228 4.11 20.19 1.00
N THR A 229 5.38 20.28 1.37
CA THR A 229 6.50 19.77 0.55
C THR A 229 6.45 18.25 0.45
N ALA A 230 6.30 17.55 1.58
CA ALA A 230 6.18 16.10 1.62
C ALA A 230 5.00 15.59 0.78
N LYS A 231 3.83 16.21 0.90
CA LYS A 231 2.63 15.84 0.12
C LYS A 231 2.90 15.92 -1.39
N LYS A 232 3.50 17.01 -1.87
CA LYS A 232 3.86 17.17 -3.28
C LYS A 232 4.83 16.09 -3.76
N GLU A 233 5.83 15.76 -2.95
CA GLU A 233 6.78 14.69 -3.28
C GLU A 233 6.14 13.31 -3.26
N LEU A 234 5.22 13.04 -2.33
CA LEU A 234 4.44 11.81 -2.29
C LEU A 234 3.49 11.67 -3.49
N ASP A 235 2.88 12.76 -3.95
CA ASP A 235 2.04 12.76 -5.15
C ASP A 235 2.84 12.44 -6.40
N LYS A 236 4.00 13.10 -6.58
CA LYS A 236 4.93 12.76 -7.67
C LYS A 236 5.40 11.31 -7.60
N ALA A 237 5.73 10.83 -6.39
CA ALA A 237 6.14 9.45 -6.20
C ALA A 237 5.05 8.46 -6.61
N ALA A 238 3.80 8.72 -6.20
CA ALA A 238 2.65 7.91 -6.60
C ALA A 238 2.46 7.88 -8.12
N GLU A 239 2.59 9.03 -8.79
CA GLU A 239 2.51 9.14 -10.26
C GLU A 239 3.61 8.33 -10.96
N LEU A 240 4.86 8.42 -10.50
CA LEU A 240 5.99 7.67 -11.06
C LEU A 240 5.84 6.16 -10.87
N ILE A 241 5.42 5.73 -9.68
CA ILE A 241 5.12 4.32 -9.39
C ILE A 241 4.01 3.82 -10.32
N HIS A 242 2.99 4.63 -10.54
CA HIS A 242 1.87 4.28 -11.41
C HIS A 242 2.28 4.20 -12.89
N LYS A 243 3.11 5.14 -13.38
CA LYS A 243 3.75 5.04 -14.70
C LYS A 243 4.51 3.74 -14.86
N GLN A 244 5.28 3.35 -13.85
CA GLN A 244 6.05 2.11 -13.89
C GLN A 244 5.17 0.86 -13.91
N LYS A 245 4.02 0.88 -13.22
CA LYS A 245 3.00 -0.20 -13.29
C LYS A 245 2.49 -0.38 -14.70
N ILE A 246 2.08 0.72 -15.35
CA ILE A 246 1.56 0.69 -16.72
C ILE A 246 2.65 0.21 -17.69
N PHE A 247 3.86 0.76 -17.58
CA PHE A 247 5.00 0.32 -18.40
C PHE A 247 5.25 -1.19 -18.25
N SER A 248 5.28 -1.71 -17.02
CA SER A 248 5.43 -3.15 -16.77
C SER A 248 4.28 -3.97 -17.37
N ALA A 249 3.05 -3.47 -17.34
CA ALA A 249 1.90 -4.13 -17.95
C ALA A 249 2.01 -4.20 -19.48
N ILE A 250 2.41 -3.09 -20.11
CA ILE A 250 2.68 -3.03 -21.56
C ILE A 250 3.72 -4.09 -21.96
N GLN A 251 4.83 -4.20 -21.21
CA GLN A 251 5.86 -5.20 -21.52
C GLN A 251 5.35 -6.64 -21.39
N SER A 252 4.53 -6.94 -20.37
CA SER A 252 3.90 -8.26 -20.21
C SER A 252 2.97 -8.58 -21.39
N LEU A 253 2.09 -7.63 -21.73
CA LEU A 253 1.15 -7.78 -22.85
C LEU A 253 1.87 -7.95 -24.19
N ARG A 254 2.99 -7.24 -24.41
CA ARG A 254 3.83 -7.44 -25.60
C ARG A 254 4.39 -8.85 -25.68
N ALA A 255 4.86 -9.40 -24.56
CA ALA A 255 5.36 -10.77 -24.52
C ALA A 255 4.25 -11.80 -24.83
N GLU A 256 3.08 -11.64 -24.19
CA GLU A 256 1.90 -12.50 -24.44
C GLU A 256 1.43 -12.43 -25.89
N MET A 257 1.31 -11.21 -26.44
CA MET A 257 0.94 -10.98 -27.83
C MET A 257 1.92 -11.67 -28.79
N LYS A 258 3.23 -11.57 -28.55
CA LYS A 258 4.26 -12.20 -29.38
C LYS A 258 4.18 -13.73 -29.33
N GLU A 259 3.88 -14.30 -28.17
CA GLU A 259 3.66 -15.73 -28.03
C GLU A 259 2.44 -16.20 -28.85
N LEU A 260 1.33 -15.44 -28.82
CA LEU A 260 0.14 -15.74 -29.62
C LEU A 260 0.41 -15.61 -31.12
N GLN A 261 1.15 -14.58 -31.55
CA GLN A 261 1.53 -14.39 -32.95
C GLN A 261 2.33 -15.58 -33.49
N GLY A 262 3.20 -16.19 -32.68
CA GLY A 262 3.97 -17.37 -33.07
C GLY A 262 3.14 -18.65 -33.25
N LYS A 263 1.94 -18.70 -32.67
CA LYS A 263 1.05 -19.88 -32.70
C LYS A 263 -0.11 -19.74 -33.68
N SER A 264 -0.48 -18.51 -34.06
CA SER A 264 -1.69 -18.23 -34.84
C SER A 264 -1.48 -18.35 -36.35
N SER A 265 -2.46 -18.94 -37.02
CA SER A 265 -2.58 -18.98 -38.48
C SER A 265 -3.86 -18.31 -39.01
N SER A 266 -4.74 -17.83 -38.13
CA SER A 266 -6.05 -17.30 -38.50
C SER A 266 -6.00 -15.80 -38.79
N ALA A 267 -6.65 -15.36 -39.88
CA ALA A 267 -6.62 -13.97 -40.34
C ALA A 267 -7.28 -13.00 -39.35
N ASP A 268 -8.36 -13.40 -38.69
CA ASP A 268 -9.08 -12.60 -37.69
C ASP A 268 -8.27 -12.42 -36.40
N VAL A 269 -7.60 -13.49 -35.94
CA VAL A 269 -6.68 -13.42 -34.80
C VAL A 269 -5.48 -12.53 -35.13
N LYS A 270 -4.94 -12.64 -36.34
CA LYS A 270 -3.84 -11.77 -36.78
C LYS A 270 -4.24 -10.29 -36.76
N GLN A 271 -5.43 -9.96 -37.26
CA GLN A 271 -5.98 -8.60 -37.24
C GLN A 271 -6.14 -8.06 -35.81
N ASP A 272 -6.67 -8.86 -34.89
CA ASP A 272 -6.81 -8.46 -33.48
C ASP A 272 -5.45 -8.18 -32.83
N LEU A 273 -4.44 -9.01 -33.11
CA LEU A 273 -3.09 -8.83 -32.58
C LEU A 273 -2.38 -7.61 -33.20
N ASP A 274 -2.62 -7.32 -34.48
CA ASP A 274 -2.10 -6.10 -35.13
C ASP A 274 -2.71 -4.83 -34.51
N ASN A 275 -4.02 -4.84 -34.23
CA ASN A 275 -4.69 -3.75 -33.51
C ASN A 275 -4.18 -3.62 -32.07
N ALA A 276 -3.93 -4.74 -31.38
CA ALA A 276 -3.38 -4.73 -30.03
C ALA A 276 -1.98 -4.10 -30.02
N MET A 277 -1.15 -4.39 -31.02
CA MET A 277 0.16 -3.78 -31.17
C MET A 277 0.07 -2.26 -31.35
N LEU A 278 -0.90 -1.80 -32.15
CA LEU A 278 -1.14 -0.37 -32.33
C LEU A 278 -1.53 0.31 -31.00
N GLU A 279 -2.43 -0.30 -30.23
CA GLU A 279 -2.80 0.25 -28.92
C GLU A 279 -1.63 0.24 -27.93
N LEU A 280 -0.80 -0.81 -27.90
CA LEU A 280 0.39 -0.86 -27.04
C LEU A 280 1.41 0.23 -27.41
N ASN A 281 1.64 0.47 -28.71
CA ASN A 281 2.51 1.56 -29.17
C ASN A 281 1.93 2.92 -28.76
N GLY A 282 0.61 3.11 -28.93
CA GLY A 282 -0.07 4.32 -28.49
C GLY A 282 0.02 4.52 -26.97
N ALA A 283 -0.08 3.44 -26.18
CA ALA A 283 0.05 3.49 -24.73
C ALA A 283 1.46 3.94 -24.30
N GLU A 284 2.52 3.44 -24.96
CA GLU A 284 3.88 3.89 -24.70
C GLU A 284 4.08 5.37 -25.05
N THR A 285 3.60 5.80 -26.22
CA THR A 285 3.65 7.22 -26.60
C THR A 285 2.89 8.10 -25.60
N ALA A 286 1.74 7.65 -25.11
CA ALA A 286 0.99 8.38 -24.10
C ALA A 286 1.76 8.47 -22.77
N LEU A 287 2.45 7.42 -22.34
CA LEU A 287 3.33 7.46 -21.16
C LEU A 287 4.49 8.45 -21.34
N GLU A 288 5.14 8.45 -22.50
CA GLU A 288 6.23 9.40 -22.83
C GLU A 288 5.74 10.85 -22.80
N GLN A 289 4.48 11.09 -23.16
CA GLN A 289 3.82 12.39 -23.10
C GLN A 289 3.24 12.73 -21.72
N ASN A 290 3.44 11.88 -20.71
CA ASN A 290 2.83 11.97 -19.38
C ASN A 290 1.29 11.96 -19.37
N ASN A 291 0.64 11.42 -20.41
CA ASN A 291 -0.80 11.24 -20.46
C ASN A 291 -1.19 9.86 -19.91
N ILE A 292 -1.25 9.77 -18.58
CA ILE A 292 -1.51 8.51 -17.86
C ILE A 292 -2.84 7.89 -18.24
N THR A 293 -3.91 8.68 -18.26
CA THR A 293 -5.26 8.18 -18.51
C THR A 293 -5.38 7.57 -19.91
N ASP A 294 -4.79 8.20 -20.93
CA ASP A 294 -4.78 7.63 -22.27
C ASP A 294 -3.93 6.35 -22.32
N ALA A 295 -2.77 6.33 -21.66
CA ALA A 295 -1.95 5.13 -21.56
C ALA A 295 -2.70 3.94 -20.92
N GLU A 296 -3.47 4.18 -19.86
CA GLU A 296 -4.31 3.16 -19.20
C GLU A 296 -5.39 2.63 -20.14
N VAL A 297 -6.13 3.52 -20.79
CA VAL A 297 -7.22 3.16 -21.70
C VAL A 297 -6.69 2.29 -22.84
N LYS A 298 -5.56 2.69 -23.44
CA LYS A 298 -4.93 1.96 -24.54
C LYS A 298 -4.36 0.62 -24.10
N THR A 299 -3.73 0.57 -22.93
CA THR A 299 -3.24 -0.69 -22.33
C THR A 299 -4.39 -1.67 -22.10
N ALA A 300 -5.53 -1.20 -21.57
CA ALA A 300 -6.71 -2.04 -21.35
C ALA A 300 -7.36 -2.51 -22.66
N GLN A 301 -7.38 -1.67 -23.70
CA GLN A 301 -7.86 -2.06 -25.03
C GLN A 301 -6.98 -3.13 -25.66
N ALA A 302 -5.66 -2.99 -25.59
CA ALA A 302 -4.71 -4.00 -26.03
C ALA A 302 -4.90 -5.32 -25.28
N GLU A 303 -5.02 -5.27 -23.96
CA GLU A 303 -5.26 -6.45 -23.12
C GLU A 303 -6.54 -7.19 -23.55
N LYS A 304 -7.63 -6.46 -23.81
CA LYS A 304 -8.88 -7.03 -24.29
C LYS A 304 -8.71 -7.77 -25.63
N LEU A 305 -7.98 -7.17 -26.58
CA LEU A 305 -7.71 -7.77 -27.89
C LEU A 305 -6.84 -9.03 -27.77
N ILE A 306 -5.80 -8.99 -26.94
CA ILE A 306 -4.88 -10.11 -26.70
C ILE A 306 -5.62 -11.29 -26.05
N ARG A 307 -6.39 -11.03 -24.97
CA ARG A 307 -7.18 -12.06 -24.30
C ARG A 307 -8.27 -12.63 -25.21
N GLY A 308 -8.92 -11.78 -26.00
CA GLY A 308 -9.90 -12.22 -27.00
C GLY A 308 -9.28 -13.12 -28.07
N SER A 309 -8.06 -12.80 -28.51
CA SER A 309 -7.30 -13.59 -29.47
C SER A 309 -6.94 -14.97 -28.92
N ASP A 310 -6.48 -15.05 -27.67
CA ASP A 310 -6.20 -16.33 -27.00
C ASP A 310 -7.46 -17.22 -26.93
N VAL A 311 -8.60 -16.64 -26.57
CA VAL A 311 -9.90 -17.33 -26.56
C VAL A 311 -10.27 -17.85 -27.95
N LYS A 312 -10.12 -17.02 -29.00
CA LYS A 312 -10.38 -17.43 -30.39
C LYS A 312 -9.47 -18.58 -30.82
N MET A 313 -8.18 -18.53 -30.50
CA MET A 313 -7.25 -19.62 -30.84
C MET A 313 -7.62 -20.94 -30.15
N LYS A 314 -7.96 -20.89 -28.86
CA LYS A 314 -8.40 -22.08 -28.11
C LYS A 314 -9.66 -22.68 -28.74
N LYS A 315 -10.62 -21.84 -29.13
CA LYS A 315 -11.83 -22.27 -29.85
C LYS A 315 -11.48 -22.91 -31.20
N ASN A 316 -10.63 -22.27 -32.00
CA ASN A 316 -10.25 -22.78 -33.32
C ASN A 316 -9.51 -24.13 -33.22
N SER A 317 -8.63 -24.28 -32.22
CA SER A 317 -7.94 -25.56 -31.95
C SER A 317 -8.93 -26.66 -31.54
N ALA A 318 -9.88 -26.36 -30.66
CA ALA A 318 -10.90 -27.32 -30.25
C ALA A 318 -11.81 -27.73 -31.42
N LEU A 319 -12.23 -26.78 -32.25
CA LEU A 319 -13.01 -27.06 -33.46
C LEU A 319 -12.22 -27.90 -34.47
N ALA A 320 -10.93 -27.63 -34.66
CA ALA A 320 -10.08 -28.42 -35.55
C ALA A 320 -9.94 -29.87 -35.08
N ALA A 321 -9.81 -30.10 -33.76
CA ALA A 321 -9.80 -31.44 -33.18
C ALA A 321 -11.13 -32.19 -33.44
N ILE A 322 -12.26 -31.51 -33.26
CA ILE A 322 -13.59 -32.07 -33.57
C ILE A 322 -13.71 -32.43 -35.05
N VAL A 323 -13.33 -31.54 -35.96
CA VAL A 323 -13.40 -31.80 -37.42
C VAL A 323 -12.55 -33.01 -37.81
N LYS A 324 -11.36 -33.16 -37.19
CA LYS A 324 -10.50 -34.33 -37.41
C LYS A 324 -11.17 -35.62 -36.92
N ALA A 325 -11.73 -35.61 -35.71
CA ALA A 325 -12.47 -36.76 -35.17
C ALA A 325 -13.67 -37.14 -36.05
N GLU A 326 -14.43 -36.15 -36.55
CA GLU A 326 -15.56 -36.38 -37.45
C GLU A 326 -15.14 -36.99 -38.79
N LYS A 327 -14.02 -36.52 -39.36
CA LYS A 327 -13.47 -37.08 -40.59
C LYS A 327 -13.09 -38.55 -40.39
N LEU A 328 -12.35 -38.86 -39.32
CA LEU A 328 -11.95 -40.23 -38.99
C LEU A 328 -13.17 -41.14 -38.73
N LEU A 329 -14.21 -40.60 -38.08
CA LEU A 329 -15.46 -41.33 -37.86
C LEU A 329 -16.15 -41.69 -39.18
N GLY A 330 -16.18 -40.77 -40.14
CA GLY A 330 -16.70 -41.01 -41.48
C GLY A 330 -15.94 -42.12 -42.20
N GLU A 331 -14.61 -42.02 -42.25
CA GLU A 331 -13.72 -43.03 -42.85
C GLU A 331 -13.90 -44.42 -42.21
N ALA A 332 -14.05 -44.48 -40.88
CA ALA A 332 -14.29 -45.74 -40.17
C ALA A 332 -15.67 -46.34 -40.45
N ARG A 333 -16.71 -45.51 -40.57
CA ARG A 333 -18.06 -45.96 -40.93
C ARG A 333 -18.13 -46.48 -42.37
N GLU A 334 -17.41 -45.86 -43.30
CA GLU A 334 -17.31 -46.34 -44.68
C GLU A 334 -16.63 -47.71 -44.76
N LYS A 335 -15.59 -47.94 -43.96
CA LYS A 335 -14.92 -49.24 -43.87
C LYS A 335 -15.77 -50.31 -43.15
N ASP A 336 -16.64 -49.90 -42.22
CA ASP A 336 -17.58 -50.79 -41.53
C ASP A 336 -18.87 -51.07 -42.32
N ALA A 337 -18.77 -51.43 -43.60
CA ALA A 337 -19.96 -51.58 -44.46
C ALA A 337 -20.99 -52.60 -43.91
N GLU A 338 -20.54 -53.61 -43.16
CA GLU A 338 -21.39 -54.62 -42.52
C GLU A 338 -21.93 -54.20 -41.14
N ASN A 339 -21.60 -52.98 -40.68
CA ASN A 339 -21.98 -52.43 -39.37
C ASN A 339 -21.56 -53.30 -38.17
N LYS A 340 -20.42 -53.99 -38.27
CA LYS A 340 -19.92 -54.90 -37.22
C LYS A 340 -19.48 -54.14 -35.97
N TYR A 341 -19.04 -52.89 -36.12
CA TYR A 341 -18.53 -52.04 -35.05
C TYR A 341 -19.42 -50.83 -34.75
N LYS A 342 -20.67 -50.85 -35.23
CA LYS A 342 -21.63 -49.75 -35.14
C LYS A 342 -21.73 -49.13 -33.73
N ASP A 343 -21.89 -49.94 -32.69
CA ASP A 343 -22.05 -49.45 -31.31
C ASP A 343 -20.85 -48.64 -30.81
N ASN A 344 -19.64 -49.00 -31.23
CA ASN A 344 -18.43 -48.26 -30.85
C ASN A 344 -18.32 -46.95 -31.63
N LEU A 345 -18.68 -46.97 -32.92
CA LEU A 345 -18.70 -45.76 -33.76
C LEU A 345 -19.80 -44.78 -33.34
N ASP A 346 -20.94 -45.28 -32.85
CA ASP A 346 -22.00 -44.42 -32.28
C ASP A 346 -21.57 -43.81 -30.95
N LYS A 347 -20.88 -44.55 -30.08
CA LYS A 347 -20.27 -43.97 -28.86
C LYS A 347 -19.28 -42.87 -29.21
N ALA A 348 -18.42 -43.08 -30.22
CA ALA A 348 -17.50 -42.03 -30.67
C ALA A 348 -18.26 -40.80 -31.19
N ALA A 349 -19.36 -40.99 -31.91
CA ALA A 349 -20.23 -39.91 -32.36
C ALA A 349 -20.85 -39.12 -31.19
N ASP A 350 -21.34 -39.81 -30.17
CA ASP A 350 -21.91 -39.17 -28.96
C ASP A 350 -20.84 -38.35 -28.22
N VAL A 351 -19.63 -38.86 -28.11
CA VAL A 351 -18.50 -38.13 -27.49
C VAL A 351 -18.14 -36.88 -28.31
N ILE A 352 -18.16 -36.95 -29.64
CA ILE A 352 -17.97 -35.75 -30.50
C ILE A 352 -19.06 -34.71 -30.24
N VAL A 353 -20.32 -35.12 -30.10
CA VAL A 353 -21.44 -34.21 -29.77
C VAL A 353 -21.23 -33.55 -28.41
N GLN A 354 -20.78 -34.31 -27.40
CA GLN A 354 -20.42 -33.76 -26.09
C GLN A 354 -19.27 -32.75 -26.19
N GLY A 355 -18.27 -33.02 -27.04
CA GLY A 355 -17.17 -32.10 -27.32
C GLY A 355 -17.65 -30.78 -27.92
N LYS A 356 -18.53 -30.84 -28.93
CA LYS A 356 -19.16 -29.63 -29.52
C LYS A 356 -19.93 -28.82 -28.48
N SER A 357 -20.76 -29.49 -27.68
CA SER A 357 -21.51 -28.81 -26.60
C SER A 357 -20.59 -28.15 -25.58
N SER A 358 -19.44 -28.76 -25.28
CA SER A 358 -18.44 -28.19 -24.38
C SER A 358 -17.80 -26.94 -24.97
N ILE A 359 -17.49 -26.94 -26.27
CA ILE A 359 -16.96 -25.77 -26.99
C ILE A 359 -17.96 -24.61 -26.99
N ASP A 360 -19.23 -24.89 -27.25
CA ASP A 360 -20.30 -23.88 -27.23
C ASP A 360 -20.49 -23.27 -25.83
N ALA A 361 -20.23 -24.06 -24.78
CA ALA A 361 -20.18 -23.60 -23.39
C ALA A 361 -18.87 -22.89 -23.00
N GLY A 362 -17.93 -22.67 -23.95
CA GLY A 362 -16.64 -22.02 -23.70
C GLY A 362 -15.59 -22.92 -23.04
N LYS A 363 -15.85 -24.22 -22.88
CA LYS A 363 -14.93 -25.21 -22.30
C LYS A 363 -14.10 -25.87 -23.38
N PHE A 364 -13.17 -25.11 -23.97
CA PHE A 364 -12.39 -25.56 -25.12
C PHE A 364 -11.52 -26.79 -24.84
N ASN A 365 -10.92 -26.88 -23.65
CA ASN A 365 -10.12 -28.05 -23.27
C ASN A 365 -10.97 -29.31 -23.17
N ASP A 366 -12.16 -29.23 -22.56
CA ASP A 366 -13.10 -30.36 -22.49
C ASP A 366 -13.54 -30.80 -23.90
N GLY A 367 -13.71 -29.83 -24.80
CA GLY A 367 -13.95 -30.07 -26.22
C GLY A 367 -12.82 -30.86 -26.90
N ILE A 368 -11.56 -30.44 -26.69
CA ILE A 368 -10.37 -31.14 -27.20
C ILE A 368 -10.29 -32.55 -26.63
N THR A 369 -10.43 -32.71 -25.31
CA THR A 369 -10.39 -34.03 -24.65
C THR A 369 -11.47 -34.96 -25.18
N SER A 370 -12.69 -34.45 -25.42
CA SER A 370 -13.76 -35.25 -26.03
C SER A 370 -13.40 -35.67 -27.46
N ALA A 371 -12.83 -34.76 -28.26
CA ALA A 371 -12.36 -35.11 -29.60
C ALA A 371 -11.29 -36.22 -29.56
N GLU A 372 -10.31 -36.12 -28.67
CA GLU A 372 -9.25 -37.12 -28.47
C GLU A 372 -9.80 -38.48 -28.00
N GLU A 373 -10.78 -38.47 -27.09
CA GLU A 373 -11.48 -39.68 -26.64
C GLU A 373 -12.21 -40.37 -27.80
N ALA A 374 -12.90 -39.59 -28.65
CA ALA A 374 -13.56 -40.12 -29.83
C ALA A 374 -12.55 -40.69 -30.85
N GLU A 375 -11.45 -39.98 -31.11
CA GLU A 375 -10.37 -40.46 -31.98
C GLU A 375 -9.82 -41.80 -31.48
N ALA A 376 -9.59 -41.96 -30.18
CA ALA A 376 -9.08 -43.20 -29.61
C ALA A 376 -10.04 -44.39 -29.83
N ILE A 377 -11.36 -44.17 -29.66
CA ILE A 377 -12.38 -45.18 -29.94
C ILE A 377 -12.36 -45.57 -31.42
N ILE A 378 -12.31 -44.57 -32.32
CA ILE A 378 -12.31 -44.78 -33.77
C ILE A 378 -11.06 -45.53 -34.21
N SER A 379 -9.87 -45.14 -33.72
CA SER A 379 -8.62 -45.81 -34.04
C SER A 379 -8.61 -47.28 -33.57
N ALA A 380 -9.16 -47.57 -32.39
CA ALA A 380 -9.28 -48.95 -31.92
C ALA A 380 -10.18 -49.80 -32.83
N VAL A 381 -11.28 -49.20 -33.34
CA VAL A 381 -12.18 -49.86 -34.29
C VAL A 381 -11.46 -50.13 -35.62
N LEU A 382 -10.79 -49.12 -36.18
CA LEU A 382 -10.03 -49.24 -37.44
C LEU A 382 -8.95 -50.34 -37.35
N ASN A 383 -8.19 -50.38 -36.26
CA ASN A 383 -7.18 -51.42 -36.05
C ASN A 383 -7.81 -52.82 -35.94
N SER A 384 -9.00 -52.93 -35.34
CA SER A 384 -9.73 -54.20 -35.23
C SER A 384 -10.26 -54.67 -36.60
N MET A 385 -10.66 -53.74 -37.47
CA MET A 385 -11.03 -54.06 -38.86
C MET A 385 -9.83 -54.55 -39.66
N GLU A 386 -8.69 -53.89 -39.52
CA GLU A 386 -7.46 -54.26 -40.22
C GLU A 386 -6.97 -55.65 -39.79
N ALA A 387 -7.00 -55.96 -38.49
CA ALA A 387 -6.71 -57.30 -37.99
C ALA A 387 -7.67 -58.37 -38.55
N ALA A 388 -8.97 -58.07 -38.60
CA ALA A 388 -9.96 -58.99 -39.16
C ALA A 388 -9.78 -59.21 -40.68
N ALA A 389 -9.38 -58.17 -41.41
CA ALA A 389 -9.07 -58.26 -42.84
C ALA A 389 -7.80 -59.10 -43.08
N ALA A 390 -6.77 -58.94 -42.25
CA ALA A 390 -5.56 -59.76 -42.30
C ALA A 390 -5.85 -61.24 -42.01
N ASP A 391 -6.68 -61.54 -41.00
CA ASP A 391 -7.10 -62.91 -40.69
C ASP A 391 -7.89 -63.56 -41.84
N LEU A 392 -8.68 -62.77 -42.57
CA LEU A 392 -9.41 -63.24 -43.76
C LEU A 392 -8.45 -63.47 -44.94
N ALA A 393 -7.45 -62.61 -45.14
CA ALA A 393 -6.44 -62.77 -46.18
C ALA A 393 -5.59 -64.03 -45.96
N VAL A 394 -5.16 -64.28 -44.72
CA VAL A 394 -4.42 -65.51 -44.34
C VAL A 394 -5.26 -66.78 -44.53
N LYS A 395 -6.58 -66.69 -44.35
CA LYS A 395 -7.52 -67.80 -44.62
C LYS A 395 -7.78 -68.02 -46.11
N SER A 396 -7.67 -66.99 -46.95
CA SER A 396 -7.81 -67.12 -48.41
C SER A 396 -6.56 -67.62 -49.12
N GLU A 397 -5.38 -67.51 -48.50
CA GLU A 397 -4.11 -68.00 -49.05
C GLU A 397 -3.77 -69.45 -48.62
N GLY A 398 -4.59 -70.08 -47.77
CA GLY A 398 -4.37 -71.44 -47.24
C GLY A 398 -5.07 -72.58 -47.98
N ASP A 399 -5.71 -72.31 -49.12
CA ASP A 399 -6.56 -73.27 -49.84
C ASP A 399 -6.00 -73.61 -51.23
N ASP A 400 -4.79 -74.17 -51.27
CA ASP A 400 -4.23 -74.87 -52.45
C ASP A 400 -3.24 -75.96 -51.99
N HIS A 401 -3.77 -77.05 -51.41
CA HIS A 401 -3.39 -78.46 -51.66
C HIS A 401 -3.87 -79.40 -50.53
N ALA A 402 -4.88 -80.24 -50.85
CA ALA A 402 -4.98 -81.62 -50.36
C ALA A 402 -4.11 -82.51 -51.30
N GLU A 403 -3.53 -83.67 -51.01
CA GLU A 403 -3.60 -84.75 -50.00
C GLU A 403 -2.11 -85.17 -49.71
N ASP A 404 -1.67 -85.97 -48.76
CA ASP A 404 -2.19 -87.27 -48.30
C ASP A 404 -1.42 -87.79 -47.07
N THR A 405 -2.13 -88.65 -46.33
CA THR A 405 -1.84 -89.64 -45.27
C THR A 405 -0.44 -89.86 -44.62
N GLU A 406 -0.54 -90.03 -43.29
CA GLU A 406 -0.04 -91.11 -42.41
C GLU A 406 1.47 -91.37 -42.12
N ALA A 407 1.79 -91.09 -40.84
CA ALA A 407 2.27 -92.03 -39.80
C ALA A 407 3.75 -92.53 -39.75
N VAL A 408 4.21 -92.60 -38.49
CA VAL A 408 5.25 -93.49 -37.89
C VAL A 408 6.70 -92.99 -37.80
N LYS A 409 7.05 -92.62 -36.54
CA LYS A 409 8.16 -93.05 -35.66
C LYS A 409 9.66 -93.03 -36.09
N THR A 410 10.42 -92.53 -35.12
CA THR A 410 11.67 -93.03 -34.47
C THR A 410 13.04 -92.88 -35.14
N GLY A 411 14.01 -92.58 -34.27
CA GLY A 411 15.47 -92.68 -34.44
C GLY A 411 16.07 -91.35 -34.88
N GLU A 412 17.20 -90.84 -34.41
CA GLU A 412 18.30 -91.31 -33.55
C GLU A 412 19.16 -90.05 -33.36
N ASP A 413 19.45 -89.62 -32.14
CA ASP A 413 20.74 -89.81 -31.45
C ASP A 413 21.76 -88.67 -31.64
N ALA A 414 22.52 -88.49 -30.56
CA ALA A 414 23.82 -87.85 -30.43
C ALA A 414 23.87 -86.30 -30.53
N ASP A 415 24.61 -85.57 -29.70
CA ASP A 415 25.48 -85.98 -28.59
C ASP A 415 25.74 -84.79 -27.66
N ALA A 416 25.82 -85.12 -26.39
CA ALA A 416 26.62 -84.55 -25.32
C ALA A 416 27.39 -83.23 -25.55
N LYS A 417 27.25 -82.27 -24.62
CA LYS A 417 28.11 -82.19 -23.42
C LYS A 417 27.88 -80.91 -22.61
N GLY A 418 27.99 -81.07 -21.29
CA GLY A 418 28.44 -80.05 -20.34
C GLY A 418 27.31 -79.47 -19.50
N ASP A 419 26.80 -80.18 -18.48
CA ASP A 419 27.30 -80.12 -17.09
C ASP A 419 27.54 -78.68 -16.60
N ALA A 420 27.02 -78.23 -15.46
CA ALA A 420 26.46 -78.97 -14.34
C ALA A 420 25.83 -77.97 -13.35
N VAL A 421 24.63 -78.34 -12.86
CA VAL A 421 24.28 -78.48 -11.43
C VAL A 421 24.30 -77.16 -10.61
N ILE A 422 23.26 -76.75 -9.89
CA ILE A 422 22.48 -77.51 -8.90
C ILE A 422 21.01 -77.06 -8.89
N ALA A 423 20.13 -78.05 -8.83
CA ALA A 423 18.70 -77.99 -8.66
C ALA A 423 18.27 -77.47 -7.26
N GLU A 424 17.24 -76.61 -7.27
CA GLU A 424 15.93 -76.74 -6.59
C GLU A 424 15.83 -77.26 -5.13
N PRO A 425 14.84 -76.74 -4.36
CA PRO A 425 13.52 -77.36 -4.47
C PRO A 425 12.36 -76.36 -4.58
N GLU A 426 11.60 -76.57 -5.65
CA GLU A 426 10.13 -76.65 -5.74
C GLU A 426 9.30 -76.14 -4.54
N LYS A 427 8.26 -75.34 -4.85
CA LYS A 427 6.87 -75.83 -4.71
C LYS A 427 5.79 -74.89 -5.29
N LYS A 428 4.95 -75.55 -6.09
CA LYS A 428 3.50 -75.33 -6.33
C LYS A 428 3.08 -74.22 -7.29
N VAL A 429 2.77 -74.69 -8.50
CA VAL A 429 1.89 -74.11 -9.51
C VAL A 429 0.48 -73.90 -8.94
N GLU A 430 0.00 -72.66 -8.98
CA GLU A 430 -1.42 -72.31 -8.97
C GLU A 430 -1.78 -71.76 -10.37
N PRO A 431 -3.01 -71.97 -10.86
CA PRO A 431 -3.39 -71.67 -12.24
C PRO A 431 -3.15 -70.20 -12.60
N ASP A 432 -2.54 -69.98 -13.76
CA ASP A 432 -2.25 -68.65 -14.32
C ASP A 432 -3.50 -67.77 -14.32
N LYS A 433 -3.53 -66.76 -13.44
CA LYS A 433 -4.60 -65.76 -13.45
C LYS A 433 -4.38 -64.85 -14.64
N ILE A 434 -5.26 -64.90 -15.62
CA ILE A 434 -5.25 -63.96 -16.75
C ILE A 434 -5.92 -62.67 -16.30
N TYR A 435 -5.21 -61.54 -16.42
CA TYR A 435 -5.76 -60.20 -16.21
C TYR A 435 -6.03 -59.55 -17.57
N VAL A 436 -7.25 -59.04 -17.77
CA VAL A 436 -7.61 -58.26 -18.95
C VAL A 436 -7.43 -56.78 -18.62
N VAL A 437 -6.51 -56.11 -19.32
CA VAL A 437 -6.23 -54.68 -19.11
C VAL A 437 -7.50 -53.87 -19.35
N GLN A 438 -7.87 -53.01 -18.39
CA GLN A 438 -9.09 -52.21 -18.50
C GLN A 438 -8.79 -50.73 -18.71
N TRP A 439 -9.57 -50.09 -19.57
CA TRP A 439 -9.55 -48.64 -19.70
C TRP A 439 -10.39 -48.00 -18.59
N ARG A 440 -9.87 -46.95 -17.95
CA ARG A 440 -10.58 -46.20 -16.90
C ARG A 440 -10.34 -44.70 -17.05
N LYS A 441 -11.40 -43.90 -16.93
CA LYS A 441 -11.38 -42.43 -17.04
C LYS A 441 -10.47 -41.73 -16.01
N LYS A 442 -10.29 -42.33 -14.83
CA LYS A 442 -9.25 -41.97 -13.85
C LYS A 442 -8.56 -43.27 -13.45
N ASN A 443 -7.25 -43.21 -13.28
CA ASN A 443 -6.43 -44.38 -12.94
C ASN A 443 -6.40 -45.48 -14.01
N THR A 444 -6.17 -45.11 -15.28
CA THR A 444 -5.96 -46.05 -16.39
C THR A 444 -4.95 -47.12 -16.01
N ASP A 445 -5.27 -48.39 -16.31
CA ASP A 445 -4.39 -49.50 -15.99
C ASP A 445 -3.02 -49.30 -16.65
N CYS A 446 -1.97 -49.35 -15.83
CA CYS A 446 -0.58 -49.53 -16.24
C CYS A 446 -0.02 -50.72 -15.46
N LEU A 447 1.10 -51.30 -15.88
CA LEU A 447 1.67 -52.48 -15.20
C LEU A 447 1.83 -52.28 -13.68
N TRP A 448 2.17 -51.06 -13.26
CA TRP A 448 2.25 -50.65 -11.85
C TRP A 448 0.92 -50.80 -11.11
N ARG A 449 -0.19 -50.29 -11.67
CA ARG A 449 -1.53 -50.38 -11.06
C ARG A 449 -2.12 -51.77 -11.14
N ILE A 450 -1.79 -52.53 -12.20
CA ILE A 450 -2.18 -53.93 -12.30
C ILE A 450 -1.52 -54.71 -11.16
N ALA A 451 -0.21 -54.53 -10.94
CA ALA A 451 0.52 -55.13 -9.82
C ALA A 451 -0.04 -54.70 -8.45
N GLU A 452 -0.41 -53.43 -8.29
CA GLU A 452 -1.09 -52.94 -7.08
C GLU A 452 -2.42 -53.67 -6.86
N THR A 453 -3.18 -53.92 -7.92
CA THR A 453 -4.48 -54.57 -7.82
C THR A 453 -4.36 -56.05 -7.48
N VAL A 454 -3.45 -56.78 -8.17
CA VAL A 454 -3.31 -58.24 -8.08
C VAL A 454 -2.37 -58.71 -6.96
N TYR A 455 -1.28 -57.99 -6.69
CA TYR A 455 -0.29 -58.33 -5.65
C TYR A 455 -0.39 -57.49 -4.38
N LYS A 456 -1.25 -56.46 -4.38
CA LYS A 456 -1.34 -55.45 -3.31
C LYS A 456 -0.04 -54.69 -3.06
N ASP A 457 0.87 -54.71 -4.04
CA ASP A 457 2.13 -53.97 -4.03
C ASP A 457 2.55 -53.70 -5.48
N ALA A 458 2.52 -52.43 -5.84
CA ALA A 458 2.75 -51.96 -7.19
C ALA A 458 4.19 -52.14 -7.68
N SER A 459 5.15 -52.28 -6.75
CA SER A 459 6.57 -52.49 -7.10
C SER A 459 6.86 -53.85 -7.76
N PHE A 460 5.87 -54.75 -7.81
CA PHE A 460 5.97 -56.06 -8.48
C PHE A 460 5.55 -56.06 -9.95
N TRP A 461 5.27 -54.90 -10.53
CA TRP A 461 4.98 -54.78 -11.96
C TRP A 461 6.04 -55.41 -12.90
N PRO A 462 7.35 -55.43 -12.58
CA PRO A 462 8.33 -56.10 -13.42
C PRO A 462 8.09 -57.60 -13.61
N ALA A 463 7.44 -58.25 -12.65
CA ALA A 463 7.11 -59.67 -12.74
C ALA A 463 6.03 -59.91 -13.81
N ILE A 464 5.05 -59.02 -13.90
CA ILE A 464 4.00 -59.05 -14.93
C ILE A 464 4.63 -58.80 -16.31
N TYR A 465 5.53 -57.82 -16.41
CA TYR A 465 6.28 -57.57 -17.64
C TYR A 465 7.07 -58.82 -18.07
N LEU A 466 7.83 -59.42 -17.15
CA LEU A 466 8.64 -60.62 -17.39
C LEU A 466 7.84 -61.81 -17.92
N ALA A 467 6.67 -62.06 -17.35
CA ALA A 467 5.81 -63.16 -17.75
C ALA A 467 5.11 -62.95 -19.11
N ASN A 468 5.07 -61.71 -19.63
CA ASN A 468 4.36 -61.35 -20.85
C ASN A 468 5.25 -60.55 -21.82
N ARG A 469 6.58 -60.73 -21.76
CA ARG A 469 7.53 -59.95 -22.58
C ARG A 469 7.37 -60.18 -24.09
N ASP A 470 6.80 -61.32 -24.46
CA ASP A 470 6.41 -61.66 -25.83
C ASP A 470 5.28 -60.75 -26.34
N GLN A 471 4.40 -60.29 -25.46
CA GLN A 471 3.26 -59.42 -25.78
C GLN A 471 3.52 -57.93 -25.51
N ILE A 472 4.48 -57.61 -24.63
CA ILE A 472 4.77 -56.24 -24.19
C ILE A 472 6.15 -55.82 -24.71
N LYS A 473 6.16 -55.07 -25.82
CA LYS A 473 7.40 -54.53 -26.41
C LYS A 473 8.02 -53.43 -25.56
N ASP A 474 7.19 -52.53 -25.03
CA ASP A 474 7.58 -51.45 -24.14
C ASP A 474 6.80 -51.57 -22.82
N PRO A 475 7.46 -51.71 -21.66
CA PRO A 475 6.78 -51.81 -20.37
C PRO A 475 5.92 -50.60 -20.00
N ASP A 476 6.19 -49.42 -20.57
CA ASP A 476 5.42 -48.21 -20.31
C ASP A 476 4.17 -48.08 -21.21
N LEU A 477 4.00 -48.98 -22.19
CA LEU A 477 2.91 -48.93 -23.16
C LEU A 477 2.13 -50.26 -23.20
N ILE A 478 0.99 -50.27 -22.50
CA ILE A 478 0.00 -51.36 -22.54
C ILE A 478 -1.36 -50.82 -22.95
N PHE A 479 -2.18 -51.65 -23.60
CA PHE A 479 -3.46 -51.26 -24.19
C PHE A 479 -4.64 -52.01 -23.54
N PRO A 480 -5.80 -51.36 -23.38
CA PRO A 480 -7.03 -52.02 -22.92
C PRO A 480 -7.39 -53.25 -23.79
N GLY A 481 -7.83 -54.32 -23.15
CA GLY A 481 -8.19 -55.58 -23.81
C GLY A 481 -7.05 -56.61 -23.92
N GLN A 482 -5.80 -56.21 -23.71
CA GLN A 482 -4.68 -57.16 -23.64
C GLN A 482 -4.84 -58.13 -22.46
N LYS A 483 -4.48 -59.40 -22.68
CA LYS A 483 -4.60 -60.47 -21.69
C LYS A 483 -3.22 -60.81 -21.16
N PHE A 484 -2.91 -60.42 -19.92
CA PHE A 484 -1.64 -60.71 -19.29
C PHE A 484 -1.75 -61.87 -18.31
N ILE A 485 -0.80 -62.79 -18.43
CA ILE A 485 -0.52 -63.84 -17.47
C ILE A 485 0.00 -63.17 -16.20
N ILE A 486 -0.69 -63.34 -15.08
CA ILE A 486 -0.24 -62.82 -13.78
C ILE A 486 0.51 -63.95 -13.05
N PRO A 487 1.85 -63.91 -12.99
CA PRO A 487 2.61 -64.94 -12.27
C PRO A 487 2.31 -64.90 -10.77
N PRO A 488 2.62 -65.95 -10.00
CA PRO A 488 2.57 -65.89 -8.54
C PRO A 488 3.49 -64.77 -8.02
N LYS A 489 3.10 -64.12 -6.92
CA LYS A 489 3.86 -63.00 -6.34
C LYS A 489 5.28 -63.46 -5.96
N PRO A 490 6.35 -62.89 -6.56
CA PRO A 490 7.70 -63.34 -6.28
C PRO A 490 8.15 -62.91 -4.86
N GLN A 491 8.97 -63.75 -4.21
CA GLN A 491 9.44 -63.50 -2.84
C GLN A 491 10.47 -62.35 -2.75
N LYS A 492 11.17 -62.05 -3.86
CA LYS A 492 12.14 -60.96 -3.97
C LYS A 492 11.65 -59.91 -4.98
N LYS A 493 11.84 -58.63 -4.67
CA LYS A 493 11.54 -57.52 -5.59
C LYS A 493 12.57 -57.49 -6.72
N ILE A 494 12.08 -57.42 -7.96
CA ILE A 494 12.90 -57.21 -9.15
C ILE A 494 13.03 -55.71 -9.33
N THR A 495 14.25 -55.21 -9.41
CA THR A 495 14.52 -53.78 -9.57
C THR A 495 14.38 -53.34 -11.02
N TYR A 496 14.02 -52.08 -11.24
CA TYR A 496 13.92 -51.51 -12.58
C TYR A 496 15.25 -51.53 -13.35
N LYS A 497 16.39 -51.53 -12.64
CA LYS A 497 17.72 -51.67 -13.23
C LYS A 497 17.91 -53.05 -13.86
N GLU A 498 17.52 -54.11 -13.16
CA GLU A 498 17.57 -55.50 -13.66
C GLU A 498 16.64 -55.70 -14.87
N VAL A 499 15.49 -55.02 -14.90
CA VAL A 499 14.59 -55.02 -16.07
C VAL A 499 15.27 -54.38 -17.29
N LYS A 500 15.92 -53.22 -17.13
CA LYS A 500 16.62 -52.52 -18.22
C LYS A 500 17.85 -53.26 -18.74
N GLU A 501 18.61 -53.92 -17.86
CA GLU A 501 19.77 -54.73 -18.27
C GLU A 501 19.34 -55.93 -19.13
N GLN A 502 18.25 -56.60 -18.77
CA GLN A 502 17.71 -57.72 -19.56
C GLN A 502 17.00 -57.30 -20.85
N ILE A 503 16.47 -56.07 -20.94
CA ILE A 503 15.96 -55.51 -22.21
C ILE A 503 17.12 -55.26 -23.17
N LYS A 504 18.28 -54.81 -22.66
CA LYS A 504 19.49 -54.54 -23.47
C LYS A 504 20.20 -55.81 -23.97
N GLU A 505 20.20 -56.90 -23.20
CA GLU A 505 20.87 -58.16 -23.61
C GLU A 505 20.21 -58.86 -24.80
N LYS A 506 18.94 -58.56 -25.13
CA LYS A 506 18.20 -59.14 -26.27
C LYS A 506 18.14 -58.25 -27.51
N SER A 507 18.64 -57.01 -27.44
CA SER A 507 18.79 -56.12 -28.60
C SER A 507 20.19 -56.18 -29.24
N LYS A 508 21.03 -57.10 -28.77
CA LYS A 508 22.24 -57.61 -29.44
C LYS A 508 21.95 -59.04 -29.88
#